data_AF-A0A959PJC4-F1
#
_entry.id   AF-A0A959PJC4-F1
#
_cell.length_a   1.000
_cell.length_b   1.000
_cell.length_c   1.000
_cell.angle_alpha   90.00
_cell.angle_beta   90.00
_cell.angle_gamma   90.00
#
_symmetry.space_group_name_H-M   'P 1'
#
loop_
_entity.id
_entity.type
_entity.pdbx_description
1 polymer ?
#
loop_
_entity_poly.entity_id
_entity_poly.type
_entity_poly.pdbx_seq_one_letter_code
_entity_poly.pdbx_strand_id
1 'polypeptide(L)'
;MSSGNTNVNPELTAESIGERDSDGLDFFEDVAEGYFIQELEERNKPKLNYYFDSFDVINLIQGGWAYDSGFKFDRAAIRRDRGKLSVYALAFDGFFETIRMLPPHQMEFETKLDQSDTFFKSPTREQCSNLVTEVLYAQELDSRNVPNNLNESNIDNYINELIKKGGHLYRANYLLREKVWANRLKYLINKKILGFVEYGQELDDIKNPKLLETIWNAFDKVRPDRSNNNFYDALALYYLQNLLENHLKDPRLPLPVFFASSSKVKEAINIVRQGYPQLFAYWNEKNEKWIPIVRDSLFFVLEAVFTVGDKTESFFKSLEKKQEEIKALVRGEFNSFRGDKDLIKNLEQSRKEFEEAITEIINVKFVQEIWLENKAYESLVIELKEVYNFHDKELPLITDSIKKELDKTLDQANLNLQNSIKISAIIEGFKDIIYQSKTIFDQKKGIKSDIFRDFALMKFGLDSRRLPGLQKILNVLVDFADDDDSRLPPAVYDLMTSLSYRPDNPEKARRFLLALTVAWILGKNHLIEKLGAEYEETSIAQRYDLALIYAAAL
;
A
#
# COMPACT_ATOMS: atom_id res chain seq x y z
N MET A 1 -27.15 5.74 46.01
CA MET A 1 -26.15 6.80 45.78
C MET A 1 -25.11 6.24 44.82
N SER A 2 -24.98 6.90 43.65
CA SER A 2 -23.89 6.89 42.65
C SER A 2 -23.28 5.52 42.29
N SER A 3 -23.58 4.87 41.16
CA SER A 3 -23.25 5.21 39.76
C SER A 3 -21.79 5.65 39.56
N GLY A 4 -20.94 4.71 39.13
CA GLY A 4 -19.60 4.96 38.59
C GLY A 4 -19.45 4.18 37.30
N ASN A 5 -19.98 4.76 36.22
CA ASN A 5 -19.89 4.27 34.86
C ASN A 5 -18.55 4.75 34.29
N THR A 6 -17.54 3.88 34.17
CA THR A 6 -16.33 4.20 33.39
C THR A 6 -16.49 3.65 31.99
N ASN A 7 -16.87 4.56 31.09
CA ASN A 7 -16.71 4.42 29.64
C ASN A 7 -15.27 3.98 29.36
N VAL A 8 -15.12 2.77 28.81
CA VAL A 8 -13.90 2.37 28.12
C VAL A 8 -14.06 2.83 26.68
N ASN A 9 -13.33 3.89 26.32
CA ASN A 9 -13.13 4.32 24.94
C ASN A 9 -12.57 3.14 24.12
N PRO A 10 -13.10 2.87 22.92
CA PRO A 10 -12.37 2.07 21.95
C PRO A 10 -11.34 2.98 21.29
N GLU A 11 -10.11 2.99 21.83
CA GLU A 11 -8.94 3.44 21.09
C GLU A 11 -8.71 2.44 19.95
N LEU A 12 -9.24 2.75 18.77
CA LEU A 12 -8.77 2.23 17.50
C LEU A 12 -7.35 2.79 17.28
N THR A 13 -6.34 2.08 17.77
CA THR A 13 -4.94 2.45 17.52
C THR A 13 -4.48 1.89 16.18
N ALA A 14 -4.15 2.83 15.29
CA ALA A 14 -3.39 2.66 14.06
C ALA A 14 -1.93 2.21 14.32
N GLU A 15 -1.72 1.13 15.08
CA GLU A 15 -0.40 0.64 15.52
C GLU A 15 0.03 -0.68 14.85
N SER A 16 -0.45 -0.98 13.65
CA SER A 16 -0.11 -2.26 12.97
C SER A 16 0.59 -2.16 11.62
N ILE A 17 1.24 -1.03 11.34
CA ILE A 17 2.21 -0.90 10.25
C ILE A 17 3.55 -0.55 10.92
N GLY A 18 4.45 -1.53 11.01
CA GLY A 18 5.69 -1.41 11.76
C GLY A 18 6.52 -0.20 11.34
N GLU A 19 7.16 0.46 12.32
CA GLU A 19 8.25 1.44 12.19
C GLU A 19 8.45 1.98 10.76
N ARG A 20 7.46 2.72 10.25
CA ARG A 20 7.54 3.56 9.06
C ARG A 20 7.41 5.00 9.51
N ASP A 21 8.34 5.44 10.34
CA ASP A 21 8.50 6.85 10.68
C ASP A 21 9.15 7.64 9.53
N SER A 22 9.61 6.95 8.47
CA SER A 22 9.90 7.55 7.17
C SER A 22 9.04 6.91 6.07
N ASP A 23 8.51 7.77 5.20
CA ASP A 23 8.15 7.44 3.81
C ASP A 23 6.80 6.73 3.54
N GLY A 24 5.70 7.43 3.77
CA GLY A 24 4.47 7.15 2.98
C GLY A 24 4.67 7.26 1.48
N LEU A 25 5.70 8.02 1.07
CA LEU A 25 6.15 8.15 -0.31
C LEU A 25 6.44 6.80 -0.96
N ASP A 26 7.10 5.92 -0.22
CA ASP A 26 7.51 4.61 -0.71
C ASP A 26 6.29 3.74 -0.99
N PHE A 27 5.20 3.84 -0.20
CA PHE A 27 4.01 3.02 -0.40
C PHE A 27 3.37 3.25 -1.78
N PHE A 28 3.11 4.50 -2.16
CA PHE A 28 2.45 4.80 -3.44
C PHE A 28 3.35 4.53 -4.65
N GLU A 29 4.65 4.79 -4.50
CA GLU A 29 5.64 4.45 -5.51
C GLU A 29 5.72 2.93 -5.69
N ASP A 30 5.77 2.16 -4.59
CA ASP A 30 5.76 0.70 -4.59
C ASP A 30 4.46 0.13 -5.21
N VAL A 31 3.27 0.68 -4.89
CA VAL A 31 1.98 0.25 -5.50
C VAL A 31 1.99 0.48 -7.00
N ALA A 32 2.37 1.67 -7.44
CA ALA A 32 2.29 2.04 -8.85
C ALA A 32 3.41 1.43 -9.69
N GLU A 33 4.58 1.21 -9.11
CA GLU A 33 5.64 0.43 -9.75
C GLU A 33 5.28 -1.06 -9.83
N GLY A 34 4.55 -1.60 -8.84
CA GLY A 34 4.01 -2.96 -8.89
C GLY A 34 3.01 -3.17 -10.02
N TYR A 35 2.03 -2.27 -10.15
CA TYR A 35 1.10 -2.28 -11.28
C TYR A 35 1.81 -2.19 -12.64
N PHE A 36 2.89 -1.42 -12.74
CA PHE A 36 3.59 -1.30 -14.02
C PHE A 36 4.24 -2.61 -14.47
N ILE A 37 4.82 -3.38 -13.55
CA ILE A 37 5.40 -4.69 -13.90
C ILE A 37 4.29 -5.66 -14.32
N GLN A 38 3.11 -5.59 -13.69
CA GLN A 38 1.94 -6.34 -14.12
C GLN A 38 1.45 -5.91 -15.52
N GLU A 39 1.47 -4.61 -15.85
CA GLU A 39 1.17 -4.11 -17.21
C GLU A 39 2.14 -4.69 -18.26
N LEU A 40 3.38 -5.01 -17.87
CA LEU A 40 4.31 -5.74 -18.74
C LEU A 40 3.90 -7.21 -18.92
N GLU A 41 3.49 -7.90 -17.85
CA GLU A 41 3.03 -9.30 -17.93
C GLU A 41 1.77 -9.46 -18.80
N GLU A 42 0.74 -8.61 -18.59
CA GLU A 42 -0.53 -8.65 -19.34
C GLU A 42 -0.36 -8.38 -20.84
N ARG A 43 0.72 -7.71 -21.24
CA ARG A 43 1.07 -7.42 -22.64
C ARG A 43 1.86 -8.55 -23.31
N ASN A 44 1.93 -9.73 -22.69
CA ASN A 44 2.60 -10.90 -23.23
C ASN A 44 4.12 -10.69 -23.40
N LYS A 45 4.78 -9.91 -22.50
CA LYS A 45 6.25 -9.86 -22.32
C LYS A 45 6.68 -8.92 -21.16
N PRO A 46 7.57 -9.35 -20.24
CA PRO A 46 8.27 -10.64 -20.13
C PRO A 46 7.73 -11.56 -19.00
N LYS A 47 7.99 -12.87 -19.13
CA LYS A 47 7.78 -13.82 -18.03
C LYS A 47 8.66 -13.44 -16.84
N LEU A 48 8.11 -13.39 -15.62
CA LEU A 48 8.88 -13.08 -14.43
C LEU A 48 9.55 -14.34 -13.83
N ASN A 49 10.74 -14.15 -13.28
CA ASN A 49 11.40 -15.11 -12.42
C ASN A 49 11.62 -14.49 -11.05
N TYR A 50 11.00 -15.06 -10.02
CA TYR A 50 11.10 -14.55 -8.66
C TYR A 50 12.25 -15.20 -7.88
N TYR A 51 13.05 -14.37 -7.23
CA TYR A 51 14.21 -14.76 -6.45
C TYR A 51 14.04 -14.34 -4.98
N PHE A 52 14.32 -15.25 -4.08
CA PHE A 52 14.26 -15.08 -2.63
C PHE A 52 15.66 -15.31 -2.05
N ASP A 53 15.95 -14.66 -0.92
CA ASP A 53 17.19 -14.94 -0.20
C ASP A 53 17.11 -16.30 0.54
N SER A 54 18.25 -16.78 1.04
CA SER A 54 18.32 -18.06 1.74
C SER A 54 17.51 -18.04 3.05
N PHE A 55 17.46 -16.91 3.73
CA PHE A 55 16.77 -16.72 5.01
C PHE A 55 15.24 -16.80 4.83
N ASP A 56 14.72 -16.20 3.77
CA ASP A 56 13.33 -16.21 3.36
C ASP A 56 12.88 -17.62 3.00
N VAL A 57 13.68 -18.36 2.23
CA VAL A 57 13.39 -19.77 1.89
C VAL A 57 13.43 -20.66 3.13
N ILE A 58 14.35 -20.40 4.07
CA ILE A 58 14.40 -21.12 5.37
C ILE A 58 13.13 -20.87 6.17
N ASN A 59 12.72 -19.60 6.30
CA ASN A 59 11.49 -19.26 7.01
C ASN A 59 10.25 -19.86 6.31
N LEU A 60 10.28 -19.91 4.97
CA LEU A 60 9.25 -20.55 4.15
C LEU A 60 9.06 -22.03 4.52
N ILE A 61 10.17 -22.76 4.66
CA ILE A 61 10.15 -24.19 5.00
C ILE A 61 10.01 -24.46 6.49
N GLN A 62 10.36 -23.53 7.38
CA GLN A 62 10.16 -23.70 8.82
C GLN A 62 8.73 -23.35 9.27
N GLY A 63 8.02 -22.49 8.54
CA GLY A 63 6.66 -22.07 8.91
C GLY A 63 6.66 -21.38 10.28
N GLY A 64 5.72 -21.77 11.17
CA GLY A 64 5.64 -21.26 12.53
C GLY A 64 6.94 -21.38 13.35
N TRP A 65 7.78 -22.39 13.06
CA TRP A 65 9.00 -22.63 13.82
C TRP A 65 10.11 -21.62 13.59
N ALA A 66 10.05 -20.86 12.50
CA ALA A 66 11.00 -19.76 12.24
C ALA A 66 11.00 -18.70 13.35
N TYR A 67 9.90 -18.62 14.11
CA TYR A 67 9.68 -17.64 15.17
C TYR A 67 9.84 -18.24 16.57
N ASP A 68 10.24 -19.50 16.66
CA ASP A 68 10.51 -20.17 17.92
C ASP A 68 12.02 -20.21 18.15
N SER A 69 12.50 -19.67 19.28
CA SER A 69 13.93 -19.67 19.66
C SER A 69 14.35 -20.86 20.55
N GLY A 70 13.43 -21.76 20.88
CA GLY A 70 13.63 -22.93 21.75
C GLY A 70 13.32 -22.66 23.21
N PHE A 71 13.40 -21.39 23.63
CA PHE A 71 13.05 -20.93 24.96
C PHE A 71 11.77 -20.08 24.99
N LYS A 72 11.50 -19.38 23.88
CA LYS A 72 10.35 -18.48 23.75
C LYS A 72 9.95 -18.34 22.29
N PHE A 73 8.64 -18.33 22.07
CA PHE A 73 8.04 -17.94 20.80
C PHE A 73 8.02 -16.42 20.66
N ASP A 74 8.60 -15.89 19.59
CA ASP A 74 8.70 -14.47 19.34
C ASP A 74 7.45 -13.93 18.60
N ARG A 75 6.40 -13.68 19.38
CA ARG A 75 5.16 -13.05 18.89
C ARG A 75 5.40 -11.69 18.25
N ALA A 76 6.39 -10.94 18.74
CA ALA A 76 6.68 -9.60 18.23
C ALA A 76 7.29 -9.67 16.84
N ALA A 77 8.17 -10.65 16.59
CA ALA A 77 8.71 -10.90 15.26
C ALA A 77 7.62 -11.23 14.23
N ILE A 78 6.62 -12.06 14.57
CA ILE A 78 5.49 -12.33 13.65
C ILE A 78 4.72 -11.05 13.29
N ARG A 79 4.50 -10.16 14.27
CA ARG A 79 3.79 -8.89 14.04
C ARG A 79 4.61 -7.96 13.13
N ARG A 80 5.92 -7.87 13.38
CA ARG A 80 6.85 -7.09 12.56
C ARG A 80 6.97 -7.63 11.13
N ASP A 81 6.93 -8.95 10.96
CA ASP A 81 7.13 -9.62 9.66
C ASP A 81 5.81 -9.91 8.91
N ARG A 82 4.66 -9.32 9.29
CA ARG A 82 3.35 -9.56 8.68
C ARG A 82 3.35 -9.49 7.14
N GLY A 83 4.02 -8.50 6.57
CA GLY A 83 4.16 -8.36 5.11
C GLY A 83 4.87 -9.56 4.50
N LYS A 84 6.04 -9.93 5.04
CA LYS A 84 6.84 -11.08 4.60
C LYS A 84 6.08 -12.39 4.75
N LEU A 85 5.39 -12.57 5.86
CA LEU A 85 4.54 -13.74 6.11
C LEU A 85 3.45 -13.90 5.07
N SER A 86 2.89 -12.79 4.57
CA SER A 86 1.89 -12.83 3.50
C SER A 86 2.54 -13.28 2.19
N VAL A 87 3.75 -12.76 1.87
CA VAL A 87 4.53 -13.22 0.72
C VAL A 87 4.90 -14.70 0.83
N TYR A 88 5.35 -15.16 2.00
CA TYR A 88 5.70 -16.56 2.20
C TYR A 88 4.47 -17.46 2.05
N ALA A 89 3.32 -17.05 2.57
CA ALA A 89 2.08 -17.79 2.42
C ALA A 89 1.66 -17.90 0.94
N LEU A 90 1.73 -16.80 0.20
CA LEU A 90 1.48 -16.77 -1.24
C LEU A 90 2.48 -17.64 -2.03
N ALA A 91 3.76 -17.53 -1.71
CA ALA A 91 4.81 -18.34 -2.33
C ALA A 91 4.58 -19.83 -2.06
N PHE A 92 4.22 -20.21 -0.82
CA PHE A 92 3.95 -21.58 -0.43
C PHE A 92 2.74 -22.19 -1.16
N ASP A 93 1.75 -21.38 -1.50
CA ASP A 93 0.60 -21.79 -2.30
C ASP A 93 0.87 -21.79 -3.82
N GLY A 94 2.04 -21.32 -4.26
CA GLY A 94 2.47 -21.36 -5.66
C GLY A 94 2.00 -20.17 -6.49
N PHE A 95 1.61 -19.05 -5.87
CA PHE A 95 1.17 -17.85 -6.60
C PHE A 95 2.26 -17.21 -7.46
N PHE A 96 3.53 -17.50 -7.19
CA PHE A 96 4.68 -16.99 -7.94
C PHE A 96 5.28 -18.06 -8.87
N GLU A 97 4.48 -19.04 -9.30
CA GLU A 97 4.90 -20.26 -10.01
C GLU A 97 6.06 -20.99 -9.31
N THR A 98 7.30 -20.69 -9.71
CA THR A 98 8.53 -21.22 -9.15
C THR A 98 9.36 -20.08 -8.58
N ILE A 99 9.57 -20.10 -7.27
CA ILE A 99 10.56 -19.27 -6.58
C ILE A 99 11.95 -19.93 -6.67
N ARG A 100 12.98 -19.10 -6.78
CA ARG A 100 14.39 -19.52 -6.90
C ARG A 100 15.26 -18.77 -5.90
N MET A 101 16.48 -19.24 -5.71
CA MET A 101 17.52 -18.50 -5.02
C MET A 101 18.62 -18.11 -6.02
N LEU A 102 19.28 -17.00 -5.77
CA LEU A 102 20.50 -16.66 -6.48
C LEU A 102 21.62 -17.60 -6.01
N PRO A 103 22.65 -17.90 -6.84
CA PRO A 103 23.61 -18.96 -6.53
C PRO A 103 24.28 -18.84 -5.13
N PRO A 104 24.72 -17.65 -4.66
CA PRO A 104 25.30 -17.52 -3.32
C PRO A 104 24.30 -17.85 -2.21
N HIS A 105 23.03 -17.45 -2.37
CA HIS A 105 21.96 -17.77 -1.42
C HIS A 105 21.55 -19.25 -1.47
N GLN A 106 21.57 -19.88 -2.65
CA GLN A 106 21.31 -21.31 -2.80
C GLN A 106 22.39 -22.14 -2.10
N MET A 107 23.67 -21.78 -2.25
CA MET A 107 24.78 -22.44 -1.54
C MET A 107 24.66 -22.32 -0.02
N GLU A 108 24.28 -21.12 0.47
CA GLU A 108 24.03 -20.91 1.89
C GLU A 108 22.86 -21.79 2.39
N PHE A 109 21.79 -21.89 1.61
CA PHE A 109 20.64 -22.74 1.91
C PHE A 109 21.02 -24.22 1.95
N GLU A 110 21.73 -24.72 0.94
CA GLU A 110 22.22 -26.10 0.86
C GLU A 110 23.13 -26.44 2.05
N THR A 111 24.05 -25.53 2.40
CA THR A 111 24.92 -25.69 3.58
C THR A 111 24.11 -25.82 4.88
N LYS A 112 23.05 -25.04 5.03
CA LYS A 112 22.17 -25.12 6.22
C LYS A 112 21.32 -26.39 6.22
N LEU A 113 20.92 -26.90 5.05
CA LEU A 113 20.25 -28.20 4.93
C LEU A 113 21.18 -29.35 5.34
N ASP A 114 22.44 -29.32 4.93
CA ASP A 114 23.45 -30.31 5.35
C ASP A 114 23.68 -30.27 6.87
N GLN A 115 23.51 -29.09 7.47
CA GLN A 115 23.59 -28.86 8.92
C GLN A 115 22.21 -28.90 9.60
N SER A 116 21.28 -29.70 9.07
CA SER A 116 19.87 -29.57 9.45
C SER A 116 19.56 -29.81 10.93
N ASP A 117 20.31 -30.68 11.60
CA ASP A 117 20.18 -30.89 13.05
C ASP A 117 20.46 -29.63 13.88
N THR A 118 21.21 -28.66 13.33
CA THR A 118 21.54 -27.39 13.98
C THR A 118 20.57 -26.27 13.61
N PHE A 119 20.16 -26.21 12.33
CA PHE A 119 19.40 -25.08 11.80
C PHE A 119 17.89 -25.32 11.72
N PHE A 120 17.43 -26.57 11.62
CA PHE A 120 16.02 -26.90 11.45
C PHE A 120 15.47 -27.68 12.64
N LYS A 121 14.36 -27.18 13.19
CA LYS A 121 13.70 -27.80 14.33
C LYS A 121 12.71 -28.86 13.88
N SER A 122 12.79 -30.03 14.52
CA SER A 122 11.78 -31.09 14.43
C SER A 122 11.04 -31.19 15.77
N PRO A 123 9.87 -30.56 15.92
CA PRO A 123 9.18 -30.41 17.20
C PRO A 123 8.54 -31.71 17.69
N THR A 124 8.35 -31.82 19.02
CA THR A 124 7.49 -32.85 19.62
C THR A 124 6.01 -32.49 19.47
N ARG A 125 5.13 -33.48 19.68
CA ARG A 125 3.66 -33.27 19.62
C ARG A 125 3.16 -32.20 20.59
N GLU A 126 3.74 -32.11 21.79
CA GLU A 126 3.38 -31.10 22.80
C GLU A 126 3.79 -29.70 22.36
N GLN A 127 5.02 -29.55 21.83
CA GLN A 127 5.50 -28.29 21.26
C GLN A 127 4.60 -27.82 20.11
N CYS A 128 4.16 -28.75 19.25
CA CYS A 128 3.21 -28.47 18.17
C CYS A 128 1.85 -27.92 18.64
N SER A 129 1.40 -28.23 19.85
CA SER A 129 0.15 -27.70 20.42
C SER A 129 0.34 -26.27 20.95
N ASN A 130 1.47 -26.01 21.61
CA ASN A 130 1.81 -24.68 22.09
C ASN A 130 2.01 -23.71 20.92
N LEU A 131 2.67 -24.15 19.85
CA LEU A 131 2.85 -23.34 18.64
C LEU A 131 1.52 -22.81 18.07
N VAL A 132 0.48 -23.65 18.01
CA VAL A 132 -0.83 -23.25 17.48
C VAL A 132 -1.41 -22.09 18.28
N THR A 133 -1.42 -22.23 19.61
CA THR A 133 -1.91 -21.17 20.52
C THR A 133 -1.12 -19.88 20.34
N GLU A 134 0.20 -19.98 20.25
CA GLU A 134 1.11 -18.86 20.09
C GLU A 134 0.91 -18.12 18.75
N VAL A 135 0.77 -18.87 17.65
CA VAL A 135 0.49 -18.31 16.31
C VAL A 135 -0.86 -17.61 16.27
N LEU A 136 -1.93 -18.25 16.78
CA LEU A 136 -3.26 -17.66 16.82
C LEU A 136 -3.26 -16.36 17.64
N TYR A 137 -2.57 -16.34 18.78
CA TYR A 137 -2.42 -15.13 19.59
C TYR A 137 -1.62 -14.03 18.84
N ALA A 138 -0.50 -14.38 18.20
CA ALA A 138 0.32 -13.43 17.46
C ALA A 138 -0.42 -12.80 16.27
N GLN A 139 -1.33 -13.57 15.65
CA GLN A 139 -2.20 -13.14 14.56
C GLN A 139 -3.52 -12.52 15.04
N GLU A 140 -3.72 -12.27 16.34
CA GLU A 140 -4.95 -11.65 16.89
C GLU A 140 -6.23 -12.48 16.64
N LEU A 141 -6.06 -13.79 16.53
CA LEU A 141 -7.10 -14.80 16.31
C LEU A 141 -7.46 -15.57 17.60
N ASP A 142 -7.15 -15.03 18.77
CA ASP A 142 -7.25 -15.75 20.04
C ASP A 142 -8.64 -16.37 20.29
N SER A 143 -8.62 -17.69 20.52
CA SER A 143 -9.73 -18.56 20.90
C SER A 143 -10.55 -18.10 22.11
N ARG A 144 -9.99 -17.28 23.02
CA ARG A 144 -10.72 -16.75 24.19
C ARG A 144 -11.85 -15.78 23.84
N ASN A 145 -11.85 -15.25 22.62
CA ASN A 145 -12.93 -14.42 22.07
C ASN A 145 -13.88 -15.19 21.15
N VAL A 146 -13.70 -16.51 20.98
CA VAL A 146 -14.70 -17.35 20.31
C VAL A 146 -15.90 -17.44 21.25
N PRO A 147 -17.11 -17.05 20.83
CA PRO A 147 -18.29 -17.21 21.67
C PRO A 147 -18.41 -18.67 22.10
N ASN A 148 -18.38 -18.92 23.42
CA ASN A 148 -18.41 -20.28 23.99
C ASN A 148 -19.61 -21.11 23.51
N ASN A 149 -20.64 -20.47 22.95
CA ASN A 149 -21.77 -21.11 22.26
C ASN A 149 -22.07 -20.34 20.97
N LEU A 150 -21.48 -20.76 19.85
CA LEU A 150 -21.91 -20.30 18.52
C LEU A 150 -23.33 -20.83 18.27
N ASN A 151 -24.29 -19.93 18.06
CA ASN A 151 -25.66 -20.21 17.67
C ASN A 151 -26.00 -19.37 16.41
N GLU A 152 -27.12 -19.68 15.74
CA GLU A 152 -27.52 -18.96 14.52
C GLU A 152 -27.60 -17.43 14.71
N SER A 153 -27.85 -16.94 15.93
CA SER A 153 -27.95 -15.50 16.21
C SER A 153 -26.61 -14.77 16.40
N ASN A 154 -25.52 -15.48 16.66
CA ASN A 154 -24.19 -14.87 16.87
C ASN A 154 -23.13 -15.31 15.84
N ILE A 155 -23.46 -16.29 15.01
CA ILE A 155 -22.57 -16.81 13.97
C ILE A 155 -22.25 -15.74 12.92
N ASP A 156 -23.24 -14.95 12.50
CA ASP A 156 -23.05 -13.87 11.52
C ASP A 156 -22.09 -12.80 12.04
N ASN A 157 -22.23 -12.40 13.31
CA ASN A 157 -21.33 -11.42 13.92
C ASN A 157 -19.90 -11.96 14.04
N TYR A 158 -19.76 -13.23 14.41
CA TYR A 158 -18.44 -13.87 14.48
C TYR A 158 -17.80 -14.01 13.09
N ILE A 159 -18.60 -14.35 12.08
CA ILE A 159 -18.16 -14.40 10.68
C ILE A 159 -17.72 -13.01 10.21
N ASN A 160 -18.50 -11.96 10.48
CA ASN A 160 -18.12 -10.58 10.14
C ASN A 160 -16.79 -10.16 10.78
N GLU A 161 -16.53 -10.60 12.01
CA GLU A 161 -15.23 -10.37 12.67
C GLU A 161 -14.08 -11.19 12.06
N LEU A 162 -14.35 -12.41 11.61
CA LEU A 162 -13.36 -13.24 10.91
C LEU A 162 -13.02 -12.69 9.52
N ILE A 163 -13.99 -12.10 8.81
CA ILE A 163 -13.80 -11.46 7.51
C ILE A 163 -12.77 -10.33 7.61
N LYS A 164 -12.93 -9.45 8.61
CA LYS A 164 -11.98 -8.37 8.90
C LYS A 164 -10.58 -8.89 9.23
N LYS A 165 -10.47 -10.16 9.64
CA LYS A 165 -9.22 -10.84 10.01
C LYS A 165 -8.72 -11.82 8.94
N GLY A 166 -9.25 -11.80 7.73
CA GLY A 166 -8.91 -12.80 6.71
C GLY A 166 -7.42 -12.87 6.37
N GLY A 167 -6.71 -11.74 6.28
CA GLY A 167 -5.25 -11.75 6.12
C GLY A 167 -4.49 -12.39 7.29
N HIS A 168 -5.02 -12.26 8.52
CA HIS A 168 -4.47 -12.92 9.71
C HIS A 168 -4.71 -14.43 9.68
N LEU A 169 -5.93 -14.85 9.28
CA LEU A 169 -6.29 -16.26 9.11
C LEU A 169 -5.42 -16.94 8.07
N TYR A 170 -5.17 -16.28 6.94
CA TYR A 170 -4.32 -16.83 5.88
C TYR A 170 -2.87 -17.03 6.36
N ARG A 171 -2.28 -16.02 7.02
CA ARG A 171 -0.94 -16.15 7.60
C ARG A 171 -0.89 -17.26 8.67
N ALA A 172 -1.91 -17.34 9.52
CA ALA A 172 -2.00 -18.39 10.54
C ALA A 172 -2.07 -19.78 9.90
N ASN A 173 -2.90 -19.96 8.87
CA ASN A 173 -2.97 -21.20 8.10
C ASN A 173 -1.60 -21.58 7.54
N TYR A 174 -0.93 -20.66 6.84
CA TYR A 174 0.41 -20.91 6.30
C TYR A 174 1.43 -21.36 7.37
N LEU A 175 1.45 -20.67 8.51
CA LEU A 175 2.37 -20.96 9.61
C LEU A 175 2.12 -22.32 10.25
N LEU A 176 0.87 -22.81 10.21
CA LEU A 176 0.44 -24.03 10.90
C LEU A 176 0.30 -25.26 9.98
N ARG A 177 0.10 -25.05 8.67
CA ARG A 177 -0.29 -26.04 7.64
C ARG A 177 0.49 -27.36 7.62
N GLU A 178 1.75 -27.29 7.98
CA GLU A 178 2.63 -28.44 8.14
C GLU A 178 3.70 -28.04 9.15
N LYS A 179 3.91 -28.87 10.16
CA LYS A 179 4.75 -28.57 11.32
C LYS A 179 6.15 -29.16 11.17
N VAL A 180 6.35 -30.05 10.19
CA VAL A 180 7.64 -30.69 9.89
C VAL A 180 8.26 -30.03 8.67
N TRP A 181 9.40 -29.36 8.86
CA TRP A 181 10.07 -28.61 7.80
C TRP A 181 10.44 -29.48 6.58
N ALA A 182 10.84 -30.74 6.81
CA ALA A 182 11.23 -31.65 5.73
C ALA A 182 10.04 -31.98 4.81
N ASN A 183 8.84 -32.09 5.36
CA ASN A 183 7.62 -32.28 4.59
C ASN A 183 7.27 -31.02 3.79
N ARG A 184 7.46 -29.83 4.37
CA ARG A 184 7.29 -28.55 3.66
C ARG A 184 8.24 -28.45 2.47
N LEU A 185 9.52 -28.73 2.68
CA LEU A 185 10.52 -28.75 1.61
C LEU A 185 10.13 -29.74 0.51
N LYS A 186 9.78 -30.98 0.87
CA LYS A 186 9.33 -32.01 -0.08
C LYS A 186 8.09 -31.56 -0.85
N TYR A 187 7.13 -30.92 -0.19
CA TYR A 187 5.95 -30.35 -0.83
C TYR A 187 6.32 -29.30 -1.86
N LEU A 188 7.16 -28.31 -1.50
CA LEU A 188 7.57 -27.23 -2.40
C LEU A 188 8.31 -27.76 -3.63
N ILE A 189 9.19 -28.76 -3.46
CA ILE A 189 9.92 -29.39 -4.58
C ILE A 189 8.95 -30.18 -5.47
N ASN A 190 8.10 -31.03 -4.89
CA ASN A 190 7.18 -31.88 -5.65
C ASN A 190 6.14 -31.07 -6.44
N LYS A 191 5.72 -29.92 -5.89
CA LYS A 191 4.82 -28.98 -6.55
C LYS A 191 5.53 -28.04 -7.53
N LYS A 192 6.87 -28.13 -7.65
CA LYS A 192 7.72 -27.23 -8.46
C LYS A 192 7.59 -25.76 -8.05
N ILE A 193 7.27 -25.51 -6.79
CA ILE A 193 7.19 -24.18 -6.20
C ILE A 193 8.60 -23.69 -5.88
N LEU A 194 9.46 -24.54 -5.31
CA LEU A 194 10.87 -24.21 -5.09
C LEU A 194 11.72 -24.86 -6.20
N GLY A 195 12.44 -24.02 -6.95
CA GLY A 195 13.37 -24.44 -8.00
C GLY A 195 14.82 -24.23 -7.58
N PHE A 196 15.66 -25.23 -7.86
CA PHE A 196 17.12 -25.12 -7.73
C PHE A 196 17.71 -24.76 -9.09
N VAL A 197 18.65 -23.82 -9.09
CA VAL A 197 19.41 -23.48 -10.29
C VAL A 197 20.55 -24.49 -10.42
N GLU A 198 20.70 -25.11 -11.60
CA GLU A 198 21.86 -25.95 -11.88
C GLU A 198 23.11 -25.07 -11.91
N TYR A 199 24.13 -25.45 -11.14
CA TYR A 199 25.42 -24.76 -11.17
C TYR A 199 26.10 -24.98 -12.53
N GLY A 200 25.97 -24.00 -13.43
CA GLY A 200 26.89 -23.85 -14.55
C GLY A 200 28.22 -23.25 -14.08
N GLN A 201 29.24 -23.24 -14.95
CA GLN A 201 30.57 -22.62 -14.77
C GLN A 201 30.55 -21.10 -14.44
N GLU A 202 29.39 -20.53 -14.10
CA GLU A 202 29.14 -19.10 -13.94
C GLU A 202 29.55 -18.55 -12.57
N LEU A 203 29.77 -19.40 -11.56
CA LEU A 203 30.25 -18.97 -10.25
C LEU A 203 31.73 -18.53 -10.23
N ASP A 204 32.51 -18.99 -11.21
CA ASP A 204 33.96 -18.85 -11.23
C ASP A 204 34.45 -17.55 -11.89
N ASP A 205 33.60 -16.79 -12.60
CA ASP A 205 34.01 -15.60 -13.36
C ASP A 205 33.27 -14.32 -12.93
N ILE A 206 33.79 -13.64 -11.89
CA ILE A 206 33.42 -12.25 -11.59
C ILE A 206 34.01 -11.35 -12.69
N LYS A 207 33.22 -11.07 -13.74
CA LYS A 207 33.63 -10.27 -14.90
C LYS A 207 33.82 -8.79 -14.59
N ASN A 208 33.15 -8.27 -13.56
CA ASN A 208 33.25 -6.87 -13.15
C ASN A 208 33.46 -6.76 -11.63
N PRO A 209 34.71 -6.90 -11.15
CA PRO A 209 35.03 -6.80 -9.72
C PRO A 209 34.67 -5.44 -9.11
N LYS A 210 34.74 -4.35 -9.89
CA LYS A 210 34.42 -3.00 -9.43
C LYS A 210 32.94 -2.84 -9.08
N LEU A 211 32.05 -3.46 -9.85
CA LEU A 211 30.62 -3.46 -9.54
C LEU A 211 30.36 -4.21 -8.23
N LEU A 212 30.93 -5.41 -8.06
CA LEU A 212 30.80 -6.18 -6.83
C LEU A 212 31.32 -5.39 -5.62
N GLU A 213 32.50 -4.78 -5.72
CA GLU A 213 33.07 -3.94 -4.67
C GLU A 213 32.16 -2.74 -4.35
N THR A 214 31.54 -2.12 -5.36
CA THR A 214 30.59 -1.01 -5.16
C THR A 214 29.36 -1.47 -4.36
N ILE A 215 28.79 -2.62 -4.71
CA ILE A 215 27.63 -3.19 -4.01
C ILE A 215 28.01 -3.57 -2.57
N TRP A 216 29.16 -4.23 -2.40
CA TRP A 216 29.63 -4.66 -1.09
C TRP A 216 29.90 -3.47 -0.16
N ASN A 217 30.58 -2.44 -0.64
CA ASN A 217 30.81 -1.20 0.12
C ASN A 217 29.50 -0.50 0.52
N ALA A 218 28.45 -0.60 -0.30
CA ALA A 218 27.14 -0.09 0.07
C ALA A 218 26.51 -0.88 1.23
N PHE A 219 26.62 -2.20 1.22
CA PHE A 219 26.17 -3.02 2.34
C PHE A 219 26.98 -2.79 3.62
N ASP A 220 28.31 -2.65 3.53
CA ASP A 220 29.16 -2.37 4.70
C ASP A 220 28.83 -1.01 5.34
N LYS A 221 28.41 -0.02 4.55
CA LYS A 221 27.89 1.25 5.10
C LYS A 221 26.59 1.07 5.89
N VAL A 222 25.70 0.22 5.39
CA VAL A 222 24.35 0.02 5.95
C VAL A 222 24.35 -0.97 7.13
N ARG A 223 25.27 -1.94 7.13
CA ARG A 223 25.41 -3.02 8.12
C ARG A 223 26.90 -3.27 8.44
N PRO A 224 27.60 -2.34 9.12
CA PRO A 224 29.05 -2.42 9.31
C PRO A 224 29.53 -3.68 10.05
N ASP A 225 28.70 -4.25 10.92
CA ASP A 225 29.07 -5.39 11.75
C ASP A 225 28.83 -6.77 11.09
N ARG A 226 28.52 -6.82 9.79
CA ARG A 226 28.11 -8.05 9.08
C ARG A 226 28.89 -8.32 7.79
N SER A 227 30.19 -8.01 7.76
CA SER A 227 31.05 -8.05 6.56
C SER A 227 30.92 -9.33 5.72
N ASN A 228 30.94 -10.52 6.33
CA ASN A 228 30.80 -11.79 5.60
C ASN A 228 29.41 -11.94 4.96
N ASN A 229 28.33 -11.63 5.68
CA ASN A 229 26.97 -11.69 5.14
C ASN A 229 26.76 -10.62 4.06
N ASN A 230 27.35 -9.44 4.25
CA ASN A 230 27.35 -8.36 3.27
C ASN A 230 28.02 -8.79 1.97
N PHE A 231 29.12 -9.55 2.05
CA PHE A 231 29.77 -10.10 0.86
C PHE A 231 28.87 -11.07 0.09
N TYR A 232 28.21 -12.02 0.77
CA TYR A 232 27.30 -12.95 0.10
C TYR A 232 26.07 -12.26 -0.51
N ASP A 233 25.48 -11.29 0.19
CA ASP A 233 24.37 -10.50 -0.34
C ASP A 233 24.81 -9.63 -1.54
N ALA A 234 26.02 -9.05 -1.47
CA ALA A 234 26.58 -8.29 -2.59
C ALA A 234 26.85 -9.19 -3.81
N LEU A 235 27.37 -10.39 -3.58
CA LEU A 235 27.60 -11.37 -4.64
C LEU A 235 26.28 -11.83 -5.26
N ALA A 236 25.24 -12.07 -4.46
CA ALA A 236 23.91 -12.40 -4.96
C ALA A 236 23.36 -11.28 -5.85
N LEU A 237 23.38 -10.03 -5.37
CA LEU A 237 22.95 -8.88 -6.18
C LEU A 237 23.81 -8.71 -7.46
N TYR A 238 25.11 -8.98 -7.41
CA TYR A 238 25.94 -8.99 -8.62
C TYR A 238 25.41 -9.99 -9.67
N TYR A 239 25.04 -11.21 -9.27
CA TYR A 239 24.41 -12.17 -10.17
C TYR A 239 23.03 -11.72 -10.65
N LEU A 240 22.23 -11.09 -9.79
CA LEU A 240 20.95 -10.51 -10.18
C LEU A 240 21.11 -9.47 -11.30
N GLN A 241 22.11 -8.60 -11.19
CA GLN A 241 22.43 -7.62 -12.23
C GLN A 241 22.86 -8.30 -13.54
N ASN A 242 23.65 -9.38 -13.48
CA ASN A 242 24.02 -10.14 -14.68
C ASN A 242 22.79 -10.77 -15.37
N LEU A 243 21.85 -11.31 -14.60
CA LEU A 243 20.58 -11.84 -15.13
C LEU A 243 19.76 -10.73 -15.81
N LEU A 244 19.69 -9.56 -15.19
CA LEU A 244 19.01 -8.39 -15.77
C LEU A 244 19.69 -7.95 -17.07
N GLU A 245 21.01 -7.88 -17.13
CA GLU A 245 21.75 -7.54 -18.35
C GLU A 245 21.52 -8.55 -19.48
N ASN A 246 21.40 -9.84 -19.16
CA ASN A 246 21.06 -10.86 -20.14
C ASN A 246 19.64 -10.69 -20.66
N HIS A 247 18.68 -10.39 -19.78
CA HIS A 247 17.31 -10.05 -20.18
C HIS A 247 17.25 -8.81 -21.08
N LEU A 248 18.00 -7.75 -20.75
CA LEU A 248 18.08 -6.54 -21.58
C LEU A 248 18.68 -6.80 -22.97
N LYS A 249 19.57 -7.80 -23.10
CA LYS A 249 20.13 -8.24 -24.39
C LYS A 249 19.17 -9.15 -25.17
N ASP A 250 18.43 -10.02 -24.47
CA ASP A 250 17.44 -10.92 -25.05
C ASP A 250 16.13 -10.90 -24.23
N PRO A 251 15.13 -10.08 -24.64
CA PRO A 251 13.87 -9.96 -23.93
C PRO A 251 13.00 -11.23 -23.90
N ARG A 252 13.43 -12.31 -24.57
CA ARG A 252 12.79 -13.64 -24.44
C ARG A 252 13.18 -14.33 -23.14
N LEU A 253 14.31 -13.96 -22.54
CA LEU A 253 14.70 -14.42 -21.22
C LEU A 253 13.76 -13.78 -20.18
N PRO A 254 13.47 -14.48 -19.07
CA PRO A 254 12.60 -13.95 -18.04
C PRO A 254 13.23 -12.74 -17.33
N LEU A 255 12.42 -11.77 -16.92
CA LEU A 255 12.87 -10.64 -16.13
C LEU A 255 13.08 -11.12 -14.68
N PRO A 256 14.29 -10.98 -14.11
CA PRO A 256 14.52 -11.39 -12.74
C PRO A 256 13.95 -10.34 -11.78
N VAL A 257 13.18 -10.78 -10.80
CA VAL A 257 12.62 -9.95 -9.73
C VAL A 257 13.08 -10.53 -8.39
N PHE A 258 13.68 -9.71 -7.54
CA PHE A 258 14.22 -10.15 -6.25
C PHE A 258 13.41 -9.60 -5.08
N PHE A 259 13.04 -10.47 -4.15
CA PHE A 259 12.36 -10.10 -2.92
C PHE A 259 13.36 -9.57 -1.87
N ALA A 260 13.32 -8.26 -1.62
CA ALA A 260 14.03 -7.63 -0.53
C ALA A 260 13.19 -7.67 0.75
N SER A 261 13.35 -8.73 1.53
CA SER A 261 12.71 -8.90 2.83
C SER A 261 13.24 -7.96 3.92
N SER A 262 14.27 -7.14 3.65
CA SER A 262 14.84 -6.17 4.59
C SER A 262 14.99 -4.80 3.95
N SER A 263 14.58 -3.75 4.68
CA SER A 263 14.81 -2.35 4.28
C SER A 263 16.30 -2.06 4.08
N LYS A 264 17.19 -2.80 4.74
CA LYS A 264 18.65 -2.67 4.61
C LYS A 264 19.16 -3.06 3.21
N VAL A 265 18.50 -3.99 2.54
CA VAL A 265 18.83 -4.34 1.14
C VAL A 265 18.43 -3.20 0.20
N LYS A 266 17.21 -2.66 0.36
CA LYS A 266 16.75 -1.47 -0.38
C LYS A 266 17.68 -0.27 -0.15
N GLU A 267 18.07 0.00 1.09
CA GLU A 267 18.98 1.09 1.47
C GLU A 267 20.36 0.96 0.77
N ALA A 268 20.95 -0.24 0.78
CA ALA A 268 22.22 -0.50 0.10
C ALA A 268 22.10 -0.28 -1.43
N ILE A 269 21.00 -0.74 -2.04
CA ILE A 269 20.75 -0.53 -3.48
C ILE A 269 20.59 0.96 -3.80
N ASN A 270 19.89 1.71 -2.96
CA ASN A 270 19.72 3.14 -3.15
C ASN A 270 21.07 3.88 -3.13
N ILE A 271 22.00 3.50 -2.25
CA ILE A 271 23.38 4.02 -2.24
C ILE A 271 24.09 3.72 -3.56
N VAL A 272 23.96 2.51 -4.10
CA VAL A 272 24.58 2.15 -5.40
C VAL A 272 23.97 2.97 -6.54
N ARG A 273 22.65 3.15 -6.55
CA ARG A 273 21.92 3.86 -7.62
C ARG A 273 22.14 5.36 -7.65
N GLN A 274 22.60 5.98 -6.56
CA GLN A 274 23.02 7.39 -6.56
C GLN A 274 24.15 7.65 -7.56
N GLY A 275 25.06 6.69 -7.77
CA GLY A 275 26.11 6.76 -8.78
C GLY A 275 25.73 6.16 -10.13
N TYR A 276 24.79 5.21 -10.14
CA TYR A 276 24.41 4.43 -11.33
C TYR A 276 22.91 4.11 -11.34
N PRO A 277 22.04 5.06 -11.77
CA PRO A 277 20.59 4.94 -11.67
C PRO A 277 19.98 3.70 -12.37
N GLN A 278 20.66 3.20 -13.40
CA GLN A 278 20.28 2.05 -14.22
C GLN A 278 20.52 0.68 -13.58
N LEU A 279 21.36 0.60 -12.53
CA LEU A 279 21.61 -0.68 -11.87
C LEU A 279 20.36 -1.14 -11.11
N PHE A 280 20.10 -2.44 -11.18
CA PHE A 280 18.93 -3.09 -10.58
C PHE A 280 17.60 -2.49 -11.05
N ALA A 281 17.56 -1.95 -12.27
CA ALA A 281 16.35 -1.36 -12.82
C ALA A 281 16.22 -1.64 -14.33
N TYR A 282 14.97 -1.81 -14.76
CA TYR A 282 14.58 -1.98 -16.15
C TYR A 282 14.09 -0.64 -16.73
N TRP A 283 14.51 -0.30 -17.95
CA TRP A 283 14.04 0.93 -18.61
C TRP A 283 12.67 0.75 -19.23
N ASN A 284 11.73 1.60 -18.86
CA ASN A 284 10.43 1.68 -19.50
C ASN A 284 10.40 2.80 -20.52
N GLU A 285 10.26 2.42 -21.78
CA GLU A 285 10.17 3.34 -22.92
C GLU A 285 8.89 4.19 -22.91
N LYS A 286 7.78 3.70 -22.37
CA LYS A 286 6.47 4.41 -22.34
C LYS A 286 6.46 5.59 -21.37
N ASN A 287 7.06 5.40 -20.20
CA ASN A 287 7.05 6.40 -19.12
C ASN A 287 8.44 7.02 -18.91
N GLU A 288 9.39 6.74 -19.79
CA GLU A 288 10.78 7.21 -19.77
C GLU A 288 11.41 7.12 -18.36
N LYS A 289 11.23 5.97 -17.69
CA LYS A 289 11.68 5.77 -16.30
C LYS A 289 12.33 4.41 -16.05
N TRP A 290 13.27 4.40 -15.11
CA TRP A 290 13.90 3.18 -14.58
C TRP A 290 13.02 2.58 -13.48
N ILE A 291 12.63 1.32 -13.65
CA ILE A 291 11.79 0.57 -12.71
C ILE A 291 12.66 -0.44 -11.96
N PRO A 292 12.74 -0.37 -10.63
CA PRO A 292 13.51 -1.32 -9.86
C PRO A 292 13.08 -2.78 -10.08
N ILE A 293 14.01 -3.72 -10.01
CA ILE A 293 13.70 -5.16 -10.01
C ILE A 293 13.84 -5.78 -8.61
N VAL A 294 14.28 -4.99 -7.63
CA VAL A 294 14.34 -5.39 -6.22
C VAL A 294 13.13 -4.81 -5.51
N ARG A 295 12.28 -5.70 -4.97
CA ARG A 295 10.91 -5.40 -4.55
C ARG A 295 10.62 -5.88 -3.15
N ASP A 296 9.73 -5.18 -2.43
CA ASP A 296 9.33 -5.57 -1.08
C ASP A 296 8.02 -6.35 -1.05
N SER A 297 7.49 -6.57 0.15
CA SER A 297 6.31 -7.41 0.34
C SER A 297 5.06 -6.88 -0.34
N LEU A 298 4.92 -5.57 -0.51
CA LEU A 298 3.72 -5.00 -1.10
C LEU A 298 3.60 -5.40 -2.57
N PHE A 299 4.71 -5.32 -3.31
CA PHE A 299 4.79 -5.78 -4.70
C PHE A 299 4.28 -7.22 -4.85
N PHE A 300 4.81 -8.15 -4.05
CA PHE A 300 4.46 -9.57 -4.16
C PHE A 300 3.01 -9.88 -3.74
N VAL A 301 2.47 -9.15 -2.76
CA VAL A 301 1.06 -9.30 -2.39
C VAL A 301 0.15 -8.82 -3.53
N LEU A 302 0.47 -7.65 -4.10
CA LEU A 302 -0.24 -7.10 -5.24
C LEU A 302 -0.20 -8.06 -6.42
N GLU A 303 0.99 -8.56 -6.77
CA GLU A 303 1.19 -9.53 -7.84
C GLU A 303 0.24 -10.74 -7.71
N ALA A 304 0.19 -11.37 -6.54
CA ALA A 304 -0.65 -12.53 -6.34
C ALA A 304 -2.15 -12.22 -6.43
N VAL A 305 -2.58 -11.06 -5.93
CA VAL A 305 -3.97 -10.60 -6.08
C VAL A 305 -4.32 -10.41 -7.55
N PHE A 306 -3.38 -9.89 -8.33
CA PHE A 306 -3.59 -9.57 -9.73
C PHE A 306 -3.62 -10.79 -10.64
N THR A 307 -2.85 -11.83 -10.34
CA THR A 307 -2.83 -13.07 -11.12
C THR A 307 -4.17 -13.83 -11.03
N VAL A 308 -5.01 -13.56 -10.01
CA VAL A 308 -6.23 -14.32 -9.73
C VAL A 308 -7.51 -13.57 -10.12
N GLY A 309 -7.53 -12.23 -10.05
CA GLY A 309 -8.74 -11.44 -10.26
C GLY A 309 -9.02 -11.03 -11.72
N ASP A 310 -10.31 -10.88 -12.07
CA ASP A 310 -10.77 -10.16 -13.26
C ASP A 310 -11.10 -8.69 -12.90
N LYS A 311 -10.78 -7.74 -13.81
CA LYS A 311 -11.02 -6.26 -13.76
C LYS A 311 -10.01 -5.38 -13.01
N THR A 312 -8.78 -5.85 -12.84
CA THR A 312 -7.60 -5.10 -12.33
C THR A 312 -7.37 -3.78 -13.08
N GLU A 313 -7.54 -3.80 -14.40
CA GLU A 313 -7.30 -2.66 -15.28
C GLU A 313 -8.17 -1.44 -14.95
N SER A 314 -9.42 -1.62 -14.48
CA SER A 314 -10.32 -0.50 -14.20
C SER A 314 -9.99 0.21 -12.87
N PHE A 315 -9.64 -0.57 -11.85
CA PHE A 315 -9.21 -0.08 -10.55
C PHE A 315 -7.88 0.67 -10.66
N PHE A 316 -6.88 0.09 -11.34
CA PHE A 316 -5.58 0.74 -11.50
C PHE A 316 -5.55 1.82 -12.57
N LYS A 317 -6.31 1.76 -13.68
CA LYS A 317 -6.47 2.94 -14.56
C LYS A 317 -6.97 4.16 -13.81
N SER A 318 -7.78 3.94 -12.76
CA SER A 318 -8.25 5.02 -11.90
C SER A 318 -7.16 5.55 -10.96
N LEU A 319 -6.24 4.69 -10.49
CA LEU A 319 -5.11 5.05 -9.62
C LEU A 319 -3.90 5.61 -10.40
N GLU A 320 -3.53 5.01 -11.54
CA GLU A 320 -2.43 5.41 -12.44
C GLU A 320 -2.66 6.81 -12.99
N LYS A 321 -3.87 7.11 -13.50
CA LYS A 321 -4.24 8.47 -13.93
C LYS A 321 -4.08 9.52 -12.83
N LYS A 322 -4.16 9.09 -11.57
CA LYS A 322 -4.15 9.96 -10.39
C LYS A 322 -2.85 9.81 -9.60
N GLN A 323 -1.89 9.05 -10.10
CA GLN A 323 -0.63 8.75 -9.40
C GLN A 323 0.18 10.02 -9.18
N GLU A 324 0.25 10.91 -10.18
CA GLU A 324 0.94 12.19 -10.06
C GLU A 324 0.18 13.15 -9.12
N GLU A 325 -1.17 13.10 -9.10
CA GLU A 325 -2.00 13.87 -8.16
C GLU A 325 -1.75 13.41 -6.71
N ILE A 326 -1.71 12.09 -6.50
CA ILE A 326 -1.46 11.46 -5.20
C ILE A 326 -0.01 11.65 -4.77
N LYS A 327 0.96 11.54 -5.67
CA LYS A 327 2.36 11.92 -5.38
C LYS A 327 2.45 13.39 -5.00
N ALA A 328 1.67 14.28 -5.59
CA ALA A 328 1.65 15.70 -5.23
C ALA A 328 1.08 15.95 -3.82
N LEU A 329 0.12 15.14 -3.37
CA LEU A 329 -0.31 15.10 -1.96
C LEU A 329 0.83 14.63 -1.03
N VAL A 330 1.69 13.74 -1.49
CA VAL A 330 2.65 12.99 -0.64
C VAL A 330 4.09 13.57 -0.67
N ARG A 331 4.57 14.19 -1.77
CA ARG A 331 6.00 14.52 -2.06
C ARG A 331 6.58 15.82 -1.52
N GLY A 332 5.81 16.83 -1.10
CA GLY A 332 6.51 18.07 -0.71
C GLY A 332 5.73 19.22 -0.13
N GLU A 333 4.41 19.24 -0.23
CA GLU A 333 3.69 20.49 0.09
C GLU A 333 3.18 20.61 1.51
N PHE A 334 3.22 19.53 2.30
CA PHE A 334 3.04 19.61 3.75
C PHE A 334 3.97 20.66 4.39
N ASN A 335 5.17 20.84 3.84
CA ASN A 335 6.11 21.87 4.29
C ASN A 335 5.72 23.29 3.84
N SER A 336 5.07 23.43 2.67
CA SER A 336 4.49 24.68 2.17
C SER A 336 3.24 25.11 2.96
N PHE A 337 2.58 24.16 3.63
CA PHE A 337 1.31 24.34 4.37
C PHE A 337 1.45 24.48 5.90
N ARG A 338 2.67 24.75 6.41
CA ARG A 338 3.02 24.87 7.85
C ARG A 338 2.22 25.91 8.66
N GLY A 339 1.37 26.70 8.02
CA GLY A 339 0.57 27.75 8.65
C GLY A 339 -0.65 27.26 9.45
N ASP A 340 -1.21 26.09 9.14
CA ASP A 340 -2.41 25.56 9.80
C ASP A 340 -2.26 24.07 10.17
N LYS A 341 -2.27 23.79 11.48
CA LYS A 341 -2.13 22.44 12.03
C LYS A 341 -3.32 21.56 11.68
N ASP A 342 -4.51 22.12 11.51
CA ASP A 342 -5.72 21.35 11.25
C ASP A 342 -5.75 20.84 9.81
N LEU A 343 -5.29 21.63 8.83
CA LEU A 343 -5.17 21.19 7.44
C LEU A 343 -4.08 20.12 7.29
N ILE A 344 -2.91 20.28 7.91
CA ILE A 344 -1.85 19.26 7.89
C ILE A 344 -2.38 17.94 8.47
N LYS A 345 -3.04 18.01 9.64
CA LYS A 345 -3.66 16.85 10.26
C LYS A 345 -4.72 16.21 9.35
N ASN A 346 -5.53 17.01 8.67
CA ASN A 346 -6.56 16.55 7.74
C ASN A 346 -5.98 15.90 6.48
N LEU A 347 -4.87 16.41 5.95
CA LEU A 347 -4.18 15.83 4.80
C LEU A 347 -3.42 14.56 5.18
N GLU A 348 -2.79 14.52 6.35
CA GLU A 348 -2.24 13.29 6.93
C GLU A 348 -3.32 12.25 7.16
N GLN A 349 -4.47 12.66 7.69
CA GLN A 349 -5.63 11.79 7.89
C GLN A 349 -6.17 11.27 6.55
N SER A 350 -6.35 12.13 5.54
CA SER A 350 -6.82 11.74 4.20
C SER A 350 -5.84 10.79 3.50
N ARG A 351 -4.53 10.98 3.73
CA ARG A 351 -3.48 10.07 3.27
C ARG A 351 -3.58 8.72 3.98
N LYS A 352 -3.72 8.70 5.31
CA LYS A 352 -3.90 7.46 6.06
C LYS A 352 -5.17 6.72 5.64
N GLU A 353 -6.29 7.43 5.50
CA GLU A 353 -7.56 6.87 5.01
C GLU A 353 -7.42 6.29 3.60
N PHE A 354 -6.61 6.91 2.74
CA PHE A 354 -6.30 6.36 1.42
C PHE A 354 -5.44 5.09 1.51
N GLU A 355 -4.35 5.12 2.27
CA GLU A 355 -3.46 3.97 2.47
C GLU A 355 -4.24 2.79 3.09
N GLU A 356 -5.10 3.08 4.06
CA GLU A 356 -6.03 2.15 4.70
C GLU A 356 -7.04 1.61 3.69
N ALA A 357 -7.67 2.46 2.88
CA ALA A 357 -8.61 2.03 1.85
C ALA A 357 -7.96 1.11 0.81
N ILE A 358 -6.78 1.44 0.30
CA ILE A 358 -6.05 0.55 -0.61
C ILE A 358 -5.70 -0.77 0.08
N THR A 359 -5.21 -0.71 1.31
CA THR A 359 -4.86 -1.90 2.09
C THR A 359 -6.09 -2.78 2.34
N GLU A 360 -7.23 -2.17 2.64
CA GLU A 360 -8.51 -2.83 2.83
C GLU A 360 -9.00 -3.48 1.54
N ILE A 361 -8.92 -2.79 0.40
CA ILE A 361 -9.23 -3.35 -0.92
C ILE A 361 -8.36 -4.57 -1.21
N ILE A 362 -7.05 -4.45 -1.03
CA ILE A 362 -6.09 -5.55 -1.23
C ILE A 362 -6.45 -6.73 -0.32
N ASN A 363 -6.71 -6.47 0.96
CA ASN A 363 -7.07 -7.51 1.93
C ASN A 363 -8.40 -8.17 1.59
N VAL A 364 -9.42 -7.41 1.23
CA VAL A 364 -10.74 -7.93 0.85
C VAL A 364 -10.61 -8.80 -0.40
N LYS A 365 -9.92 -8.30 -1.42
CA LYS A 365 -9.65 -9.03 -2.66
C LYS A 365 -8.88 -10.31 -2.40
N PHE A 366 -7.85 -10.24 -1.58
CA PHE A 366 -7.10 -11.39 -1.12
C PHE A 366 -7.99 -12.43 -0.41
N VAL A 367 -8.90 -12.00 0.46
CA VAL A 367 -9.82 -12.93 1.15
C VAL A 367 -10.84 -13.53 0.17
N GLN A 368 -11.40 -12.74 -0.75
CA GLN A 368 -12.33 -13.23 -1.76
C GLN A 368 -11.66 -14.26 -2.67
N GLU A 369 -10.54 -13.88 -3.28
CA GLU A 369 -9.93 -14.59 -4.41
C GLU A 369 -8.96 -15.70 -3.93
N ILE A 370 -8.16 -15.42 -2.90
CA ILE A 370 -7.14 -16.37 -2.40
C ILE A 370 -7.70 -17.27 -1.30
N TRP A 371 -8.42 -16.72 -0.32
CA TRP A 371 -8.87 -17.51 0.82
C TRP A 371 -10.11 -18.34 0.51
N LEU A 372 -11.15 -17.73 -0.06
CA LEU A 372 -12.44 -18.39 -0.29
C LEU A 372 -12.48 -19.15 -1.62
N GLU A 373 -12.15 -18.49 -2.73
CA GLU A 373 -12.31 -19.08 -4.07
C GLU A 373 -11.31 -20.22 -4.33
N ASN A 374 -10.07 -20.08 -3.83
CA ASN A 374 -9.07 -21.15 -3.87
C ASN A 374 -9.17 -22.16 -2.70
N LYS A 375 -10.19 -22.06 -1.86
CA LYS A 375 -10.47 -22.99 -0.74
C LYS A 375 -9.32 -23.19 0.25
N ALA A 376 -8.42 -22.20 0.38
CA ALA A 376 -7.27 -22.29 1.29
C ALA A 376 -7.68 -22.45 2.77
N TYR A 377 -8.91 -22.13 3.13
CA TYR A 377 -9.47 -22.31 4.47
C TYR A 377 -9.64 -23.78 4.88
N GLU A 378 -9.78 -24.72 3.94
CA GLU A 378 -10.11 -26.12 4.25
C GLU A 378 -9.01 -26.78 5.10
N SER A 379 -7.73 -26.46 4.85
CA SER A 379 -6.61 -26.99 5.64
C SER A 379 -6.63 -26.49 7.08
N LEU A 380 -6.91 -25.20 7.31
CA LEU A 380 -6.97 -24.63 8.66
C LEU A 380 -8.09 -25.28 9.48
N VAL A 381 -9.24 -25.54 8.87
CA VAL A 381 -10.37 -26.19 9.54
C VAL A 381 -10.01 -27.60 10.00
N ILE A 382 -9.28 -28.37 9.19
CA ILE A 382 -8.81 -29.71 9.54
C ILE A 382 -7.87 -29.63 10.75
N GLU A 383 -6.90 -28.72 10.74
CA GLU A 383 -5.94 -28.59 11.84
C GLU A 383 -6.58 -28.14 13.15
N LEU A 384 -7.51 -27.19 13.08
CA LEU A 384 -8.24 -26.75 14.27
C LEU A 384 -9.08 -27.90 14.85
N LYS A 385 -9.70 -28.73 14.01
CA LYS A 385 -10.44 -29.92 14.48
C LYS A 385 -9.55 -30.90 15.24
N GLU A 386 -8.35 -31.16 14.73
CA GLU A 386 -7.38 -32.04 15.38
C GLU A 386 -6.86 -31.47 16.71
N VAL A 387 -6.56 -30.17 16.77
CA VAL A 387 -6.02 -29.53 17.98
C VAL A 387 -7.07 -29.45 19.08
N TYR A 388 -8.31 -29.14 18.74
CA TYR A 388 -9.40 -28.96 19.71
C TYR A 388 -10.25 -30.22 19.93
N ASN A 389 -9.85 -31.38 19.37
CA ASN A 389 -10.64 -32.63 19.39
C ASN A 389 -12.11 -32.43 18.99
N PHE A 390 -12.36 -31.59 17.98
CA PHE A 390 -13.70 -31.34 17.48
C PHE A 390 -14.15 -32.53 16.62
N HIS A 391 -14.92 -33.43 17.21
CA HIS A 391 -15.58 -34.52 16.52
C HIS A 391 -17.02 -34.10 16.15
N ASP A 392 -17.30 -33.99 14.86
CA ASP A 392 -18.61 -33.82 14.23
C ASP A 392 -19.45 -32.56 14.56
N LYS A 393 -19.39 -31.61 13.63
CA LYS A 393 -20.47 -31.22 12.71
C LYS A 393 -19.81 -30.52 11.52
N GLU A 394 -20.22 -30.82 10.28
CA GLU A 394 -19.87 -29.94 9.16
C GLU A 394 -20.42 -28.55 9.50
N LEU A 395 -19.53 -27.61 9.81
CA LEU A 395 -19.89 -26.21 9.86
C LEU A 395 -20.19 -25.81 8.42
N PRO A 396 -21.43 -25.43 8.06
CA PRO A 396 -21.66 -24.82 6.77
C PRO A 396 -20.86 -23.52 6.77
N LEU A 397 -19.76 -23.47 6.01
CA LEU A 397 -19.09 -22.20 5.77
C LEU A 397 -20.10 -21.32 5.03
N ILE A 398 -20.40 -20.16 5.62
CA ILE A 398 -21.34 -19.21 5.05
C ILE A 398 -20.61 -18.38 3.97
N THR A 399 -20.10 -19.07 2.94
CA THR A 399 -19.28 -18.49 1.88
C THR A 399 -20.00 -17.34 1.18
N ASP A 400 -21.31 -17.48 0.94
CA ASP A 400 -22.10 -16.45 0.25
C ASP A 400 -22.31 -15.18 1.11
N SER A 401 -22.57 -15.33 2.41
CA SER A 401 -22.65 -14.17 3.32
C SER A 401 -21.30 -13.50 3.48
N ILE A 402 -20.22 -14.29 3.52
CA ILE A 402 -18.85 -13.76 3.55
C ILE A 402 -18.56 -12.95 2.28
N LYS A 403 -18.86 -13.50 1.09
CA LYS A 403 -18.69 -12.81 -0.19
C LYS A 403 -19.44 -11.49 -0.22
N LYS A 404 -20.70 -11.49 0.21
CA LYS A 404 -21.55 -10.29 0.25
C LYS A 404 -21.01 -9.21 1.20
N GLU A 405 -20.47 -9.59 2.35
CA GLU A 405 -19.91 -8.62 3.28
C GLU A 405 -18.57 -8.06 2.77
N LEU A 406 -17.74 -8.91 2.15
CA LEU A 406 -16.52 -8.49 1.47
C LEU A 406 -16.83 -7.50 0.33
N ASP A 407 -17.90 -7.70 -0.45
CA ASP A 407 -18.32 -6.76 -1.49
C ASP A 407 -18.70 -5.39 -0.90
N LYS A 408 -19.39 -5.35 0.25
CA LYS A 408 -19.69 -4.07 0.93
C LYS A 408 -18.43 -3.37 1.44
N THR A 409 -17.50 -4.12 2.01
CA THR A 409 -16.22 -3.57 2.47
C THR A 409 -15.43 -2.99 1.27
N LEU A 410 -15.43 -3.71 0.14
CA LEU A 410 -14.85 -3.23 -1.11
C LEU A 410 -15.51 -1.94 -1.59
N ASP A 411 -16.84 -1.86 -1.58
CA ASP A 411 -17.58 -0.65 -1.95
C ASP A 411 -17.25 0.54 -1.03
N GLN A 412 -17.16 0.32 0.27
CA GLN A 412 -16.81 1.36 1.24
C GLN A 412 -15.36 1.86 1.06
N ALA A 413 -14.42 0.94 0.86
CA ALA A 413 -13.03 1.29 0.62
C ALA A 413 -12.87 2.02 -0.72
N ASN A 414 -13.62 1.63 -1.76
CA ASN A 414 -13.70 2.37 -3.02
C ASN A 414 -14.25 3.79 -2.84
N LEU A 415 -15.26 3.98 -1.99
CA LEU A 415 -15.79 5.30 -1.67
C LEU A 415 -14.74 6.19 -0.98
N ASN A 416 -14.03 5.64 0.02
CA ASN A 416 -12.95 6.34 0.72
C ASN A 416 -11.83 6.75 -0.26
N LEU A 417 -11.48 5.84 -1.18
CA LEU A 417 -10.52 6.11 -2.24
C LEU A 417 -10.95 7.29 -3.14
N GLN A 418 -12.22 7.33 -3.57
CA GLN A 418 -12.75 8.46 -4.37
C GLN A 418 -12.71 9.78 -3.60
N ASN A 419 -12.97 9.77 -2.29
CA ASN A 419 -12.90 10.97 -1.44
C ASN A 419 -11.47 11.52 -1.39
N SER A 420 -10.47 10.67 -1.16
CA SER A 420 -9.08 11.10 -1.12
C SER A 420 -8.58 11.62 -2.47
N ILE A 421 -9.03 11.01 -3.57
CA ILE A 421 -8.82 11.50 -4.94
C ILE A 421 -9.41 12.90 -5.17
N LYS A 422 -10.58 13.16 -4.61
CA LYS A 422 -11.25 14.46 -4.70
C LYS A 422 -10.42 15.53 -3.98
N ILE A 423 -9.96 15.23 -2.77
CA ILE A 423 -9.08 16.10 -1.98
C ILE A 423 -7.80 16.43 -2.75
N SER A 424 -7.23 15.44 -3.45
CA SER A 424 -6.07 15.63 -4.33
C SER A 424 -6.30 16.69 -5.41
N ALA A 425 -7.39 16.57 -6.16
CA ALA A 425 -7.71 17.50 -7.23
C ALA A 425 -8.06 18.91 -6.74
N ILE A 426 -8.62 19.03 -5.53
CA ILE A 426 -8.80 20.33 -4.87
C ILE A 426 -7.44 20.98 -4.63
N ILE A 427 -6.49 20.23 -4.09
CA ILE A 427 -5.15 20.76 -3.80
C ILE A 427 -4.45 21.20 -5.07
N GLU A 428 -4.43 20.35 -6.10
CA GLU A 428 -3.84 20.70 -7.39
C GLU A 428 -4.50 21.93 -8.00
N GLY A 429 -5.83 21.95 -8.07
CA GLY A 429 -6.58 23.10 -8.60
C GLY A 429 -6.23 24.41 -7.88
N PHE A 430 -5.95 24.35 -6.57
CA PHE A 430 -5.54 25.52 -5.79
C PHE A 430 -4.10 25.97 -6.03
N LYS A 431 -3.14 25.07 -6.21
CA LYS A 431 -1.77 25.45 -6.65
C LYS A 431 -1.80 26.17 -7.99
N ASP A 432 -2.57 25.61 -8.88
CA ASP A 432 -2.76 26.08 -10.24
C ASP A 432 -3.43 27.46 -10.25
N ILE A 433 -4.38 27.67 -9.32
CA ILE A 433 -4.99 28.97 -8.99
C ILE A 433 -3.95 29.98 -8.54
N ILE A 434 -3.04 29.60 -7.64
CA ILE A 434 -1.99 30.50 -7.11
C ILE A 434 -0.98 30.87 -8.21
N TYR A 435 -0.61 29.91 -9.05
CA TYR A 435 0.29 30.18 -10.17
C TYR A 435 -0.37 31.08 -11.23
N GLN A 436 -1.64 30.85 -11.55
CA GLN A 436 -2.38 31.65 -12.52
C GLN A 436 -2.77 33.02 -12.00
N SER A 437 -3.04 33.17 -10.69
CA SER A 437 -3.34 34.47 -10.10
C SER A 437 -2.16 35.42 -10.32
N LYS A 438 -0.92 34.96 -10.17
CA LYS A 438 0.28 35.74 -10.51
C LYS A 438 0.25 36.23 -11.95
N THR A 439 -0.03 35.35 -12.91
CA THR A 439 -0.09 35.69 -14.34
C THR A 439 -1.21 36.68 -14.68
N ILE A 440 -2.42 36.48 -14.11
CA ILE A 440 -3.61 37.29 -14.38
C ILE A 440 -3.50 38.68 -13.74
N PHE A 441 -2.93 38.75 -12.53
CA PHE A 441 -2.86 40.00 -11.77
C PHE A 441 -1.58 40.81 -12.02
N ASP A 442 -0.46 40.18 -12.44
CA ASP A 442 0.72 40.91 -12.91
C ASP A 442 0.41 41.78 -14.13
N GLN A 443 -0.50 41.35 -15.01
CA GLN A 443 -0.97 42.13 -16.17
C GLN A 443 -1.79 43.36 -15.78
N LYS A 444 -2.24 43.47 -14.51
CA LYS A 444 -3.08 44.56 -14.00
C LYS A 444 -2.37 45.46 -12.97
N LYS A 445 -1.05 45.36 -12.82
CA LYS A 445 -0.25 46.20 -11.91
C LYS A 445 -0.58 47.69 -12.07
N GLY A 446 -1.10 48.31 -11.01
CA GLY A 446 -1.46 49.73 -10.95
C GLY A 446 -2.94 50.08 -11.18
N ILE A 447 -3.79 49.12 -11.53
CA ILE A 447 -5.24 49.32 -11.69
C ILE A 447 -5.96 48.81 -10.44
N LYS A 448 -6.78 49.63 -9.78
CA LYS A 448 -7.74 49.14 -8.77
C LYS A 448 -8.67 48.13 -9.45
N SER A 449 -8.40 46.84 -9.28
CA SER A 449 -9.25 45.80 -9.84
C SER A 449 -10.58 45.80 -9.09
N ASP A 450 -11.66 46.06 -9.81
CA ASP A 450 -13.01 45.81 -9.32
C ASP A 450 -13.41 44.46 -9.90
N ILE A 451 -13.16 43.41 -9.12
CA ILE A 451 -13.31 42.03 -9.54
C ILE A 451 -14.77 41.74 -9.93
N PHE A 452 -15.73 42.41 -9.29
CA PHE A 452 -17.14 42.26 -9.61
C PHE A 452 -17.50 42.78 -10.98
N ARG A 453 -16.86 43.87 -11.39
CA ARG A 453 -16.99 44.43 -12.74
C ARG A 453 -16.18 43.61 -13.75
N ASP A 454 -14.94 43.30 -13.41
CA ASP A 454 -13.96 42.69 -14.32
C ASP A 454 -14.30 41.22 -14.65
N PHE A 455 -14.94 40.50 -13.73
CA PHE A 455 -15.42 39.12 -13.95
C PHE A 455 -16.95 39.02 -14.06
N ALA A 456 -17.64 40.16 -14.19
CA ALA A 456 -19.09 40.25 -14.36
C ALA A 456 -19.94 39.51 -13.30
N LEU A 457 -19.42 39.29 -12.09
CA LEU A 457 -20.05 38.51 -11.02
C LEU A 457 -21.46 39.00 -10.64
N MET A 458 -21.72 40.31 -10.76
CA MET A 458 -23.04 40.89 -10.51
C MET A 458 -24.09 40.49 -11.56
N LYS A 459 -23.68 40.16 -12.80
CA LYS A 459 -24.61 39.71 -13.85
C LYS A 459 -25.14 38.30 -13.61
N PHE A 460 -24.41 37.50 -12.83
CA PHE A 460 -24.79 36.13 -12.50
C PHE A 460 -25.63 36.03 -11.22
N GLY A 461 -26.03 37.16 -10.60
CA GLY A 461 -26.98 37.17 -9.50
C GLY A 461 -26.44 36.60 -8.17
N LEU A 462 -25.12 36.49 -8.01
CA LEU A 462 -24.50 36.07 -6.76
C LEU A 462 -24.93 37.00 -5.60
N ASP A 463 -25.28 36.42 -4.45
CA ASP A 463 -25.74 37.15 -3.26
C ASP A 463 -24.74 38.26 -2.87
N SER A 464 -25.22 39.50 -2.88
CA SER A 464 -24.42 40.70 -2.61
C SER A 464 -23.75 40.66 -1.23
N ARG A 465 -24.30 39.89 -0.28
CA ARG A 465 -23.71 39.66 1.06
C ARG A 465 -22.43 38.81 1.05
N ARG A 466 -22.11 38.15 -0.07
CA ARG A 466 -20.90 37.31 -0.22
C ARG A 466 -19.76 38.04 -0.91
N LEU A 467 -20.06 39.13 -1.64
CA LEU A 467 -19.08 39.91 -2.40
C LEU A 467 -17.92 40.43 -1.55
N PRO A 468 -18.11 41.00 -0.33
CA PRO A 468 -16.97 41.50 0.45
C PRO A 468 -15.98 40.42 0.86
N GLY A 469 -16.47 39.21 1.18
CA GLY A 469 -15.62 38.06 1.50
C GLY A 469 -14.82 37.58 0.30
N LEU A 470 -15.46 37.55 -0.88
CA LEU A 470 -14.83 37.17 -2.13
C LEU A 470 -13.71 38.16 -2.55
N GLN A 471 -13.97 39.47 -2.45
CA GLN A 471 -12.95 40.50 -2.74
C GLN A 471 -11.76 40.37 -1.81
N LYS A 472 -12.00 40.14 -0.51
CA LYS A 472 -10.93 39.97 0.49
C LYS A 472 -10.01 38.80 0.11
N ILE A 473 -10.60 37.68 -0.30
CA ILE A 473 -9.86 36.48 -0.68
C ILE A 473 -9.04 36.69 -1.94
N LEU A 474 -9.64 37.31 -2.95
CA LEU A 474 -8.94 37.56 -4.21
C LEU A 474 -7.84 38.61 -4.06
N ASN A 475 -8.05 39.63 -3.22
CA ASN A 475 -6.97 40.55 -2.86
C ASN A 475 -5.81 39.81 -2.17
N VAL A 476 -6.10 38.87 -1.27
CA VAL A 476 -5.06 38.04 -0.64
C VAL A 476 -4.32 37.18 -1.67
N LEU A 477 -5.02 36.63 -2.69
CA LEU A 477 -4.40 35.89 -3.78
C LEU A 477 -3.57 36.77 -4.73
N VAL A 478 -3.94 38.05 -4.88
CA VAL A 478 -3.19 39.07 -5.64
C VAL A 478 -1.93 39.46 -4.87
N ASP A 479 -2.07 39.82 -3.60
CA ASP A 479 -0.97 40.28 -2.74
C ASP A 479 0.06 39.16 -2.52
N PHE A 480 -0.39 37.89 -2.46
CA PHE A 480 0.48 36.72 -2.32
C PHE A 480 1.30 36.41 -3.58
N ALA A 481 0.80 36.76 -4.78
CA ALA A 481 1.54 36.51 -6.01
C ALA A 481 2.87 37.30 -6.10
N ASP A 482 2.96 38.40 -5.35
CA ASP A 482 4.12 39.29 -5.26
C ASP A 482 5.10 38.91 -4.12
N ASP A 483 4.74 37.95 -3.25
CA ASP A 483 5.59 37.50 -2.14
C ASP A 483 6.40 36.25 -2.55
N ASP A 484 7.71 36.25 -2.29
CA ASP A 484 8.61 35.11 -2.58
C ASP A 484 8.52 34.02 -1.48
N ASP A 485 7.70 34.23 -0.45
CA ASP A 485 7.48 33.25 0.60
C ASP A 485 6.61 32.08 0.10
N SER A 486 7.18 30.87 0.15
CA SER A 486 6.56 29.60 -0.25
C SER A 486 5.29 29.18 0.52
N ARG A 487 4.79 30.02 1.44
CA ARG A 487 3.70 29.69 2.37
C ARG A 487 2.37 30.24 1.88
N LEU A 488 1.36 29.41 1.65
CA LEU A 488 0.06 29.93 1.23
C LEU A 488 -0.56 30.87 2.27
N PRO A 489 -1.40 31.85 1.86
CA PRO A 489 -2.11 32.70 2.79
C PRO A 489 -3.23 31.96 3.55
N PRO A 490 -3.52 32.36 4.81
CA PRO A 490 -4.66 31.87 5.61
C PRO A 490 -5.99 31.77 4.87
N ALA A 491 -6.30 32.77 4.06
CA ALA A 491 -7.55 32.83 3.31
C ALA A 491 -7.65 31.75 2.20
N VAL A 492 -6.51 31.33 1.65
CA VAL A 492 -6.44 30.25 0.65
C VAL A 492 -6.62 28.89 1.32
N TYR A 493 -6.04 28.71 2.51
CA TYR A 493 -6.25 27.52 3.33
C TYR A 493 -7.70 27.31 3.74
N ASP A 494 -8.39 28.38 4.14
CA ASP A 494 -9.80 28.34 4.50
C ASP A 494 -10.67 27.85 3.34
N LEU A 495 -10.32 28.19 2.10
CA LEU A 495 -11.05 27.78 0.89
C LEU A 495 -10.81 26.31 0.56
N MET A 496 -9.56 25.86 0.61
CA MET A 496 -9.20 24.47 0.37
C MET A 496 -9.90 23.55 1.37
N THR A 497 -9.84 23.90 2.66
CA THR A 497 -10.54 23.17 3.73
C THR A 497 -12.05 23.15 3.49
N SER A 498 -12.62 24.26 3.04
CA SER A 498 -14.06 24.33 2.78
C SER A 498 -14.50 23.44 1.62
N LEU A 499 -13.65 23.18 0.63
CA LEU A 499 -13.95 22.30 -0.52
C LEU A 499 -13.70 20.82 -0.24
N SER A 500 -12.79 20.50 0.67
CA SER A 500 -12.42 19.11 1.01
C SER A 500 -13.55 18.36 1.73
N TYR A 501 -14.48 19.07 2.36
CA TYR A 501 -15.52 18.45 3.16
C TYR A 501 -16.91 18.76 2.65
N ARG A 502 -17.79 17.75 2.75
CA ARG A 502 -19.22 17.96 2.56
C ARG A 502 -19.70 18.91 3.66
N PRO A 503 -20.35 20.02 3.30
CA PRO A 503 -20.83 20.97 4.29
C PRO A 503 -22.04 20.39 5.01
N ASP A 504 -21.87 20.18 6.30
CA ASP A 504 -22.87 19.64 7.22
C ASP A 504 -23.78 20.71 7.85
N ASN A 505 -23.49 21.99 7.58
CA ASN A 505 -24.23 23.11 8.14
C ASN A 505 -24.23 24.35 7.21
N PRO A 506 -25.11 25.34 7.43
CA PRO A 506 -25.26 26.51 6.57
C PRO A 506 -24.00 27.37 6.45
N GLU A 507 -23.18 27.44 7.50
CA GLU A 507 -21.94 28.23 7.50
C GLU A 507 -20.88 27.57 6.60
N LYS A 508 -20.64 26.27 6.76
CA LYS A 508 -19.75 25.50 5.90
C LYS A 508 -20.24 25.53 4.44
N ALA A 509 -21.56 25.43 4.21
CA ALA A 509 -22.12 25.50 2.87
C ALA A 509 -21.87 26.88 2.21
N ARG A 510 -21.93 27.97 2.99
CA ARG A 510 -21.58 29.30 2.51
C ARG A 510 -20.10 29.42 2.16
N ARG A 511 -19.20 28.86 2.98
CA ARG A 511 -17.75 28.87 2.72
C ARG A 511 -17.40 28.02 1.50
N PHE A 512 -18.02 26.84 1.33
CA PHE A 512 -17.89 25.97 0.15
C PHE A 512 -18.29 26.70 -1.13
N LEU A 513 -19.46 27.35 -1.16
CA LEU A 513 -19.92 28.12 -2.32
C LEU A 513 -18.98 29.28 -2.65
N LEU A 514 -18.41 29.93 -1.63
CA LEU A 514 -17.44 31.01 -1.80
C LEU A 514 -16.14 30.48 -2.42
N ALA A 515 -15.70 29.29 -2.01
CA ALA A 515 -14.55 28.60 -2.60
C ALA A 515 -14.78 28.16 -4.05
N LEU A 516 -15.97 27.64 -4.38
CA LEU A 516 -16.35 27.33 -5.76
C LEU A 516 -16.38 28.58 -6.64
N THR A 517 -16.86 29.70 -6.10
CA THR A 517 -16.90 30.99 -6.83
C THR A 517 -15.49 31.49 -7.14
N VAL A 518 -14.54 31.31 -6.22
CA VAL A 518 -13.11 31.62 -6.45
C VAL A 518 -12.52 30.70 -7.51
N ALA A 519 -12.82 29.40 -7.46
CA ALA A 519 -12.38 28.44 -8.49
C ALA A 519 -12.91 28.82 -9.89
N TRP A 520 -14.15 29.32 -9.97
CA TRP A 520 -14.77 29.78 -11.21
C TRP A 520 -14.11 31.03 -11.80
N ILE A 521 -13.88 32.05 -10.97
CA ILE A 521 -13.20 33.30 -11.38
C ILE A 521 -11.84 33.02 -12.00
N LEU A 522 -11.20 31.95 -11.55
CA LEU A 522 -9.88 31.53 -11.98
C LEU A 522 -9.91 30.41 -13.04
N GLY A 523 -11.09 30.14 -13.63
CA GLY A 523 -11.24 29.24 -14.77
C GLY A 523 -11.03 27.76 -14.46
N LYS A 524 -11.21 27.31 -13.22
CA LYS A 524 -11.06 25.90 -12.81
C LYS A 524 -12.37 25.11 -12.98
N ASN A 525 -12.88 25.09 -14.21
CA ASN A 525 -14.17 24.50 -14.55
C ASN A 525 -14.23 22.99 -14.24
N HIS A 526 -13.16 22.25 -14.49
CA HIS A 526 -13.05 20.83 -14.13
C HIS A 526 -13.16 20.57 -12.62
N LEU A 527 -12.63 21.48 -11.78
CA LEU A 527 -12.75 21.36 -10.33
C LEU A 527 -14.20 21.59 -9.88
N ILE A 528 -14.88 22.57 -10.48
CA ILE A 528 -16.29 22.85 -10.21
C ILE A 528 -17.14 21.64 -10.60
N GLU A 529 -16.92 21.09 -11.80
CA GLU A 529 -17.62 19.90 -12.30
C GLU A 529 -17.49 18.71 -11.35
N LYS A 530 -16.27 18.45 -10.88
CA LYS A 530 -15.96 17.34 -9.96
C LYS A 530 -16.61 17.52 -8.58
N LEU A 531 -16.72 18.76 -8.08
CA LEU A 531 -17.18 19.04 -6.71
C LEU A 531 -18.69 19.25 -6.59
N GLY A 532 -19.35 19.73 -7.63
CA GLY A 532 -20.78 20.05 -7.54
C GLY A 532 -21.74 18.90 -7.82
N ALA A 533 -21.25 17.76 -8.32
CA ALA A 533 -22.04 16.54 -8.47
C ALA A 533 -22.51 15.95 -7.11
N GLU A 534 -21.82 16.26 -6.01
CA GLU A 534 -22.13 15.72 -4.68
C GLU A 534 -23.20 16.53 -3.90
N TYR A 535 -23.82 17.51 -4.54
CA TYR A 535 -24.62 18.54 -3.87
C TYR A 535 -26.15 18.39 -4.07
N GLU A 536 -26.61 17.16 -4.34
CA GLU A 536 -28.03 16.83 -4.61
C GLU A 536 -28.99 17.07 -3.44
N GLU A 537 -28.52 17.27 -2.20
CA GLU A 537 -29.36 17.34 -0.99
C GLU A 537 -29.50 18.73 -0.36
N THR A 538 -29.02 19.80 -0.99
CA THR A 538 -29.05 21.16 -0.38
C THR A 538 -30.31 21.96 -0.69
N SER A 539 -30.47 23.11 -0.02
CA SER A 539 -31.61 24.01 -0.21
C SER A 539 -31.68 24.54 -1.65
N ILE A 540 -32.89 24.82 -2.14
CA ILE A 540 -33.15 25.28 -3.52
C ILE A 540 -32.29 26.50 -3.90
N ALA A 541 -32.09 27.44 -2.98
CA ALA A 541 -31.27 28.63 -3.22
C ALA A 541 -29.78 28.29 -3.47
N GLN A 542 -29.24 27.28 -2.79
CA GLN A 542 -27.85 26.85 -2.96
C GLN A 542 -27.67 26.05 -4.25
N ARG A 543 -28.67 25.26 -4.65
CA ARG A 543 -28.68 24.58 -5.96
C ARG A 543 -28.73 25.57 -7.12
N TYR A 544 -29.47 26.67 -6.95
CA TYR A 544 -29.52 27.75 -7.94
C TYR A 544 -28.17 28.46 -8.07
N ASP A 545 -27.51 28.80 -6.96
CA ASP A 545 -26.16 29.37 -6.97
C ASP A 545 -25.15 28.43 -7.65
N LEU A 546 -25.20 27.12 -7.35
CA LEU A 546 -24.39 26.11 -8.02
C LEU A 546 -24.70 26.03 -9.51
N ALA A 547 -25.97 25.97 -9.90
CA ALA A 547 -26.38 25.92 -11.30
C ALA A 547 -25.91 27.15 -12.08
N LEU A 548 -25.91 28.33 -11.46
CA LEU A 548 -25.36 29.55 -12.04
C LEU A 548 -23.84 29.48 -12.22
N ILE A 549 -23.11 28.99 -11.20
CA ILE A 549 -21.65 28.80 -11.28
C ILE A 549 -21.31 27.76 -12.36
N TYR A 550 -22.05 26.66 -12.45
CA TYR A 550 -21.90 25.65 -13.51
C TYR A 550 -22.20 26.21 -14.90
N ALA A 551 -23.33 26.89 -15.07
CA ALA A 551 -23.73 27.47 -16.35
C ALA A 551 -22.77 28.57 -16.84
N ALA A 552 -22.03 29.20 -15.93
CA ALA A 552 -21.00 30.17 -16.25
C ALA A 552 -19.59 29.56 -16.41
N ALA A 553 -19.42 28.29 -16.04
CA ALA A 553 -18.19 27.52 -16.18
C ALA A 553 -18.17 26.66 -17.46
N LEU A 554 -19.33 26.31 -18.02
CA LEU A 554 -19.51 25.76 -19.36
C LEU A 554 -19.41 26.86 -20.42
#